data_AF-A0A7S0QAC0-F1
#
_entry.id   AF-A0A7S0QAC0-F1
#
_cell.length_a   1.000
_cell.length_b   1.000
_cell.length_c   1.000
_cell.angle_alpha   90.00
_cell.angle_beta   90.00
_cell.angle_gamma   90.00
#
_symmetry.space_group_name_H-M   'P 1'
#
loop_
_entity.id
_entity.type
_entity.pdbx_description
1 polymer ?
#
loop_
_entity_poly.entity_id
_entity_poly.type
_entity_poly.pdbx_seq_one_letter_code
_entity_poly.pdbx_strand_id
1 'polypeptide(L)'
;GVVLRRDAVGISCAYGADGAIDYGGTVCSKGEPQCLPGCGSPPAWCSRDTLIRHGWCRCGFAWCDGRPNPWRPQDLPFLLEQQARYGEDFTEFGKYTGYNEVVVNSDEWRARLPEVVEAFFYVACGSWGSDSGQTPASSQLPAIAGTSHSSCASAEAYARQAHAAYSQRYGAGTAPLLVLRLGNWEEPFAQA
;
A
#
# COMPACT_ATOMS: atom_id res chain seq x y z
N GLY A 1 -0.65 9.78 -4.14
CA GLY A 1 -0.54 9.14 -2.82
C GLY A 1 0.16 10.06 -1.85
N VAL A 2 0.35 9.58 -0.63
CA VAL A 2 1.15 10.27 0.41
C VAL A 2 2.21 9.31 0.93
N VAL A 3 3.37 9.85 1.29
CA VAL A 3 4.39 9.16 2.08
C VAL A 3 4.13 9.45 3.54
N LEU A 4 4.04 8.41 4.36
CA LEU A 4 3.75 8.52 5.78
C LEU A 4 5.02 8.32 6.60
N ARG A 5 5.21 9.18 7.61
CA ARG A 5 6.25 9.02 8.62
C ARG A 5 6.06 7.70 9.36
N ARG A 6 7.04 6.81 9.25
CA ARG A 6 7.02 5.50 9.94
C ARG A 6 6.85 5.62 11.46
N ASP A 7 7.46 6.63 12.08
CA ASP A 7 7.42 6.85 13.53
C ASP A 7 6.14 7.55 14.02
N ALA A 8 5.27 7.97 13.11
CA ALA A 8 4.03 8.67 13.40
C ALA A 8 2.77 7.88 13.01
N VAL A 9 2.91 6.62 12.60
CA VAL A 9 1.79 5.75 12.22
C VAL A 9 1.88 4.38 12.90
N GLY A 10 0.82 3.97 13.57
CA GLY A 10 0.64 2.59 14.01
C GLY A 10 0.32 1.67 12.84
N ILE A 11 1.14 0.65 12.62
CA ILE A 11 0.86 -0.44 11.69
C ILE A 11 0.01 -1.48 12.43
N SER A 12 -1.13 -1.86 11.84
CA SER A 12 -2.02 -2.91 12.36
C SER A 12 -1.57 -4.30 11.90
N CYS A 13 -1.24 -4.42 10.61
CA CYS A 13 -0.70 -5.64 10.00
C CYS A 13 -0.11 -5.33 8.62
N ALA A 14 0.53 -6.33 8.01
CA ALA A 14 0.98 -6.26 6.63
C ALA A 14 0.88 -7.61 5.91
N TYR A 15 0.98 -7.56 4.59
CA TYR A 15 0.95 -8.67 3.67
C TYR A 15 2.13 -8.53 2.70
N GLY A 16 2.68 -9.65 2.24
CA GLY A 16 3.72 -9.67 1.21
C GLY A 16 3.19 -9.53 -0.22
N ALA A 17 1.88 -9.35 -0.37
CA ALA A 17 1.17 -9.11 -1.62
C ALA A 17 -0.13 -8.32 -1.29
N ASP A 18 -1.06 -8.14 -2.23
CA ASP A 18 -2.39 -7.58 -1.94
C ASP A 18 -3.11 -8.47 -0.91
N GLY A 19 -3.53 -7.83 0.20
CA GLY A 19 -4.18 -8.49 1.33
C GLY A 19 -5.60 -8.97 0.99
N ALA A 20 -6.10 -8.62 -0.19
CA ALA A 20 -7.44 -8.86 -0.67
C ALA A 20 -8.50 -8.37 0.33
N ILE A 21 -8.19 -7.27 1.04
CA ILE A 21 -9.05 -6.70 2.08
C ILE A 21 -10.43 -6.32 1.51
N ASP A 22 -10.50 -6.01 0.22
CA ASP A 22 -11.73 -5.68 -0.51
C ASP A 22 -12.53 -6.91 -0.97
N TYR A 23 -11.94 -8.12 -0.97
CA TYR A 23 -12.53 -9.36 -1.50
C TYR A 23 -13.05 -10.31 -0.39
N GLY A 24 -13.63 -9.74 0.66
CA GLY A 24 -14.11 -10.51 1.82
C GLY A 24 -13.20 -10.37 3.05
N GLY A 25 -12.35 -9.34 3.07
CA GLY A 25 -11.81 -8.82 4.33
C GLY A 25 -12.98 -8.56 5.27
N THR A 26 -12.91 -9.13 6.47
CA THR A 26 -14.00 -9.00 7.43
C THR A 26 -14.22 -7.51 7.72
N VAL A 27 -15.42 -7.01 7.42
CA VAL A 27 -15.84 -5.65 7.83
C VAL A 27 -15.94 -5.67 9.35
N CYS A 28 -14.85 -5.29 10.00
CA CYS A 28 -14.78 -5.19 11.44
C CYS A 28 -15.59 -3.98 11.90
N SER A 29 -16.73 -4.23 12.55
CA SER A 29 -17.45 -3.17 13.26
C SER A 29 -16.51 -2.53 14.28
N LYS A 30 -16.55 -1.19 14.37
CA LYS A 30 -15.72 -0.45 15.32
C LYS A 30 -15.99 -0.95 16.75
N GLY A 31 -14.96 -1.46 17.43
CA GLY A 31 -15.03 -1.89 18.84
C GLY A 31 -15.13 -3.40 19.07
N GLU A 32 -15.12 -4.24 18.03
CA GLU A 32 -15.09 -5.69 18.20
C GLU A 32 -13.67 -6.19 18.56
N PRO A 33 -13.45 -6.78 19.75
CA PRO A 33 -12.10 -7.09 20.25
C PRO A 33 -11.40 -8.23 19.49
N GLN A 34 -12.16 -9.07 18.78
CA GLN A 34 -11.61 -10.15 17.97
C GLN A 34 -11.39 -9.75 16.51
N CYS A 35 -11.67 -8.51 16.13
CA CYS A 35 -11.62 -8.05 14.75
C CYS A 35 -10.61 -6.91 14.60
N LEU A 36 -9.65 -7.07 13.70
CA LEU A 36 -8.74 -6.00 13.31
C LEU A 36 -9.07 -5.59 11.87
N PRO A 37 -9.56 -4.35 11.64
CA PRO A 37 -9.87 -3.87 10.29
C PRO A 37 -8.69 -4.07 9.34
N GLY A 38 -8.95 -4.71 8.20
CA GLY A 38 -7.92 -5.06 7.21
C GLY A 38 -7.00 -6.22 7.59
N CYS A 39 -7.12 -6.80 8.79
CA CYS A 39 -6.31 -7.94 9.24
C CYS A 39 -7.17 -9.20 9.55
N GLY A 40 -8.49 -9.08 9.64
CA GLY A 40 -9.43 -10.21 9.78
C GLY A 40 -10.00 -10.41 11.20
N SER A 41 -10.77 -11.51 11.38
CA SER A 41 -11.56 -11.80 12.60
C SER A 41 -11.66 -13.30 12.95
N PRO A 42 -11.01 -13.79 14.02
CA PRO A 42 -9.72 -13.29 14.49
C PRO A 42 -8.66 -13.39 13.38
N PRO A 43 -7.66 -12.50 13.36
CA PRO A 43 -6.59 -12.59 12.38
C PRO A 43 -5.85 -13.92 12.47
N ALA A 44 -5.75 -14.63 11.35
CA ALA A 44 -4.96 -15.86 11.23
C ALA A 44 -3.51 -15.49 10.93
N TRP A 45 -2.76 -15.09 11.95
CA TRP A 45 -1.41 -14.56 11.78
C TRP A 45 -0.45 -15.53 11.10
N CYS A 46 0.34 -15.00 10.17
CA CYS A 46 1.58 -15.64 9.75
C CYS A 46 2.62 -15.60 10.88
N SER A 47 3.54 -16.56 10.80
CA SER A 47 4.72 -16.66 11.62
C SER A 47 5.87 -17.22 10.79
N ARG A 48 7.08 -17.11 11.31
CA ARG A 48 8.29 -17.68 10.68
C ARG A 48 8.15 -19.18 10.44
N ASP A 49 7.61 -19.91 11.41
CA ASP A 49 7.46 -21.37 11.35
C ASP A 49 6.42 -21.81 10.32
N THR A 50 5.50 -20.92 9.96
CA THR A 50 4.43 -21.17 8.99
C THR A 50 4.67 -20.48 7.65
N LEU A 51 5.90 -19.99 7.38
CA LEU A 51 6.19 -19.26 6.15
C LEU A 51 5.84 -20.11 4.92
N ILE A 52 6.23 -21.37 4.89
CA ILE A 52 5.83 -22.34 3.86
C ILE A 52 4.77 -23.24 4.46
N ARG A 53 3.52 -23.18 3.97
CA ARG A 53 2.46 -24.09 4.48
C ARG A 53 2.41 -25.38 3.67
N HIS A 54 2.41 -25.27 2.34
CA HIS A 54 2.48 -26.40 1.42
C HIS A 54 2.82 -25.95 0.00
N GLY A 55 3.66 -26.72 -0.71
CA GLY A 55 3.98 -26.44 -2.12
C GLY A 55 4.39 -24.97 -2.37
N TRP A 56 3.62 -24.28 -3.21
CA TRP A 56 3.82 -22.87 -3.57
C TRP A 56 3.23 -21.87 -2.56
N CYS A 57 2.42 -22.33 -1.61
CA CYS A 57 1.74 -21.47 -0.66
C CYS A 57 2.71 -20.97 0.41
N ARG A 58 3.02 -19.67 0.31
CA ARG A 58 3.78 -18.90 1.28
C ARG A 58 2.87 -17.95 2.05
N CYS A 59 2.92 -18.01 3.37
CA CYS A 59 2.01 -17.25 4.23
C CYS A 59 2.17 -15.74 4.03
N GLY A 60 1.05 -15.08 3.72
CA GLY A 60 1.00 -13.63 3.47
C GLY A 60 1.46 -13.19 2.08
N PHE A 61 1.97 -14.11 1.27
CA PHE A 61 2.35 -13.88 -0.13
C PHE A 61 1.39 -14.57 -1.12
N ALA A 62 0.72 -15.64 -0.67
CA ALA A 62 -0.15 -16.47 -1.49
C ALA A 62 -1.54 -16.64 -0.87
N TRP A 63 -2.53 -16.95 -1.72
CA TRP A 63 -3.83 -17.49 -1.33
C TRP A 63 -3.69 -18.94 -0.87
N CYS A 64 -3.19 -19.09 0.35
CA CYS A 64 -2.92 -20.39 0.95
C CYS A 64 -4.18 -21.18 1.30
N ASP A 65 -5.27 -20.50 1.67
CA ASP A 65 -6.50 -21.13 2.17
C ASP A 65 -7.72 -20.24 1.85
N GLY A 66 -7.79 -19.72 0.62
CA GLY A 66 -8.88 -18.82 0.19
C GLY A 66 -8.72 -17.35 0.60
N ARG A 67 -7.62 -16.97 1.27
CA ARG A 67 -7.15 -15.58 1.46
C ARG A 67 -5.68 -15.55 1.92
N PRO A 68 -4.94 -14.45 1.71
CA PRO A 68 -3.64 -14.28 2.33
C PRO A 68 -3.82 -13.97 3.82
N ASN A 69 -2.83 -14.41 4.61
CA ASN A 69 -2.84 -14.23 6.05
C ASN A 69 -1.92 -13.06 6.44
N PRO A 70 -2.31 -12.25 7.42
CA PRO A 70 -1.53 -11.07 7.79
C PRO A 70 -0.29 -11.43 8.62
N TRP A 71 0.72 -10.58 8.55
CA TRP A 71 1.84 -10.52 9.47
C TRP A 71 1.59 -9.50 10.57
N ARG A 72 2.08 -9.79 11.78
CA ARG A 72 1.99 -8.87 12.91
C ARG A 72 3.01 -7.72 12.74
N PRO A 73 2.80 -6.56 13.36
CA PRO A 73 3.74 -5.44 13.29
C PRO A 73 5.16 -5.80 13.73
N GLN A 74 5.31 -6.63 14.77
CA GLN A 74 6.63 -7.09 15.25
C GLN A 74 7.36 -8.01 14.26
N ASP A 75 6.65 -8.63 13.32
CA ASP A 75 7.21 -9.56 12.34
C ASP A 75 7.54 -8.89 11.01
N LEU A 76 7.27 -7.59 10.86
CA LEU A 76 7.56 -6.81 9.64
C LEU A 76 9.01 -6.92 9.15
N PRO A 77 10.06 -6.92 10.01
CA PRO A 77 11.42 -7.10 9.54
C PRO A 77 11.61 -8.42 8.79
N PHE A 78 10.95 -9.49 9.24
CA PHE A 78 11.01 -10.79 8.56
C PHE A 78 10.21 -10.78 7.27
N LEU A 79 9.02 -10.18 7.27
CA LEU A 79 8.23 -9.99 6.06
C LEU A 79 9.03 -9.26 4.97
N LEU A 80 9.70 -8.16 5.31
CA LEU A 80 10.50 -7.38 4.37
C LEU A 80 11.70 -8.17 3.83
N GLU A 81 12.34 -9.01 4.66
CA GLU A 81 13.37 -9.95 4.20
C GLU A 81 12.81 -10.94 3.16
N GLN A 82 11.60 -11.45 3.37
CA GLN A 82 10.96 -12.35 2.41
C GLN A 82 10.52 -11.59 1.14
N GLN A 83 10.03 -10.34 1.27
CA GLN A 83 9.66 -9.50 0.12
C GLN A 83 10.86 -9.25 -0.79
N ALA A 84 12.04 -8.96 -0.21
CA ALA A 84 13.26 -8.76 -0.98
C ALA A 84 13.74 -10.02 -1.72
N ARG A 85 13.34 -11.22 -1.26
CA ARG A 85 13.72 -12.49 -1.89
C ARG A 85 12.70 -13.00 -2.90
N TYR A 86 11.42 -12.79 -2.62
CA TYR A 86 10.33 -13.48 -3.31
C TYR A 86 9.23 -12.54 -3.81
N GLY A 87 9.27 -11.24 -3.49
CA GLY A 87 8.18 -10.32 -3.83
C GLY A 87 7.88 -10.25 -5.33
N GLU A 88 8.89 -10.46 -6.18
CA GLU A 88 8.69 -10.52 -7.64
C GLU A 88 8.00 -11.80 -8.11
N ASP A 89 8.10 -12.89 -7.35
CA ASP A 89 7.46 -14.18 -7.68
C ASP A 89 5.94 -14.15 -7.41
N PHE A 90 5.48 -13.22 -6.58
CA PHE A 90 4.09 -13.10 -6.14
C PHE A 90 3.43 -11.89 -6.81
N THR A 91 3.15 -12.02 -8.11
CA THR A 91 2.49 -11.00 -8.94
C THR A 91 0.97 -11.14 -9.02
N GLU A 92 0.40 -12.20 -8.43
CA GLU A 92 -1.01 -12.55 -8.59
C GLU A 92 -1.97 -11.70 -7.73
N PHE A 93 -1.44 -10.93 -6.78
CA PHE A 93 -2.23 -10.15 -5.83
C PHE A 93 -1.81 -8.68 -5.91
N GLY A 94 -2.44 -7.95 -6.83
CA GLY A 94 -2.18 -6.55 -7.11
C GLY A 94 -1.60 -6.31 -8.51
N LYS A 95 -1.72 -5.09 -9.02
CA LYS A 95 -1.32 -4.73 -10.39
C LYS A 95 0.19 -4.49 -10.56
N TYR A 96 0.99 -4.80 -9.56
CA TYR A 96 2.41 -4.46 -9.51
C TYR A 96 3.24 -5.63 -9.00
N THR A 97 4.26 -6.02 -9.78
CA THR A 97 5.31 -6.94 -9.35
C THR A 97 6.03 -6.38 -8.12
N GLY A 98 6.25 -7.21 -7.09
CA GLY A 98 6.91 -6.75 -5.86
C GLY A 98 6.03 -5.90 -4.94
N TYR A 99 4.72 -5.78 -5.22
CA TYR A 99 3.77 -5.10 -4.35
C TYR A 99 3.64 -5.78 -2.99
N ASN A 100 3.42 -4.97 -1.96
CA ASN A 100 3.02 -5.42 -0.63
C ASN A 100 1.90 -4.50 -0.12
N GLU A 101 1.17 -4.95 0.90
CA GLU A 101 0.11 -4.15 1.52
C GLU A 101 0.38 -3.97 3.00
N VAL A 102 0.24 -2.74 3.48
CA VAL A 102 0.41 -2.38 4.89
C VAL A 102 -0.85 -1.69 5.38
N VAL A 103 -1.46 -2.25 6.42
CA VAL A 103 -2.66 -1.70 7.04
C VAL A 103 -2.25 -0.81 8.20
N VAL A 104 -2.63 0.46 8.12
CA VAL A 104 -2.31 1.48 9.12
C VAL A 104 -3.55 1.89 9.91
N ASN A 105 -3.37 2.28 11.17
CA ASN A 105 -4.46 2.77 12.01
C ASN A 105 -4.94 4.15 11.53
N SER A 106 -6.15 4.18 10.96
CA SER A 106 -6.71 5.40 10.39
C SER A 106 -7.04 6.50 11.42
N ASP A 107 -7.27 6.15 12.68
CA ASP A 107 -7.53 7.13 13.75
C ASP A 107 -6.22 7.82 14.17
N GLU A 108 -5.12 7.07 14.27
CA GLU A 108 -3.83 7.59 14.72
C GLU A 108 -3.20 8.56 13.73
N TRP A 109 -3.11 8.21 12.45
CA TRP A 109 -2.49 9.12 11.48
C TRP A 109 -3.31 10.39 11.28
N ARG A 110 -4.65 10.32 11.28
CA ARG A 110 -5.52 11.51 11.18
C ARG A 110 -5.33 12.46 12.36
N ALA A 111 -5.12 11.94 13.57
CA ALA A 111 -4.88 12.74 14.77
C ALA A 111 -3.52 13.46 14.76
N ARG A 112 -2.61 13.08 13.86
CA ARG A 112 -1.24 13.61 13.73
C ARG A 112 -1.03 14.39 12.43
N LEU A 113 -2.10 14.85 11.80
CA LEU A 113 -1.99 15.75 10.67
C LEU A 113 -1.67 17.17 11.16
N PRO A 114 -0.76 17.90 10.49
CA PRO A 114 -0.09 17.53 9.24
C PRO A 114 1.20 16.72 9.38
N GLU A 115 1.73 16.55 10.59
CA GLU A 115 3.10 16.09 10.84
C GLU A 115 3.38 14.68 10.35
N VAL A 116 2.36 13.83 10.23
CA VAL A 116 2.48 12.44 9.78
C VAL A 116 2.77 12.29 8.29
N VAL A 117 2.48 13.31 7.46
CA VAL A 117 2.69 13.25 6.01
C VAL A 117 4.06 13.82 5.67
N GLU A 118 4.96 12.97 5.15
CA GLU A 118 6.30 13.39 4.72
C GLU A 118 6.30 14.01 3.34
N ALA A 119 5.46 13.51 2.44
CA ALA A 119 5.37 13.99 1.07
C ALA A 119 4.01 13.63 0.46
N PHE A 120 3.60 14.40 -0.53
CA PHE A 120 2.64 13.97 -1.53
C PHE A 120 3.40 13.44 -2.73
N PHE A 121 2.83 12.46 -3.44
CA PHE A 121 3.43 12.01 -4.69
C PHE A 121 2.38 11.62 -5.74
N TYR A 122 2.78 11.67 -7.00
CA TYR A 122 2.09 11.01 -8.11
C TYR A 122 3.10 10.24 -8.96
N VAL A 123 2.62 9.26 -9.72
CA VAL A 123 3.50 8.43 -10.56
C VAL A 123 3.80 9.16 -11.87
N ALA A 124 5.06 9.19 -12.26
CA ALA A 124 5.48 9.75 -13.54
C ALA A 124 4.78 9.04 -14.70
N CYS A 125 4.23 9.84 -15.62
CA CYS A 125 3.67 9.35 -16.87
C CYS A 125 4.69 8.46 -17.59
N GLY A 126 4.27 7.28 -18.06
CA GLY A 126 5.16 6.34 -18.77
C GLY A 126 6.17 5.60 -17.88
N SER A 127 6.17 5.80 -16.56
CA SER A 127 6.94 4.96 -15.63
C SER A 127 6.32 3.58 -15.39
N TRP A 128 5.07 3.41 -15.81
CA TRP A 128 4.41 2.11 -15.86
C TRP A 128 5.03 1.31 -17.01
N GLY A 129 5.74 0.22 -16.69
CA GLY A 129 6.42 -0.58 -17.70
C GLY A 129 5.46 -0.98 -18.83
N SER A 130 5.87 -0.70 -20.07
CA SER A 130 5.21 -1.16 -21.30
C SER A 130 5.12 -2.69 -21.41
N ASP A 131 5.77 -3.42 -20.50
CA ASP A 131 6.07 -4.84 -20.65
C ASP A 131 5.08 -5.76 -19.93
N SER A 132 4.14 -5.20 -19.15
CA SER A 132 2.98 -5.97 -18.66
C SER A 132 1.79 -5.71 -19.58
N GLY A 133 1.79 -6.30 -20.78
CA GLY A 133 0.72 -6.22 -21.77
C GLY A 133 -0.69 -6.70 -21.32
N GLN A 134 -0.92 -6.82 -20.01
CA GLN A 134 -2.16 -7.28 -19.38
C GLN A 134 -2.79 -6.27 -18.41
N THR A 135 -2.09 -5.20 -18.01
CA THR A 135 -2.64 -4.24 -17.02
C THR A 135 -2.82 -2.85 -17.66
N PRO A 136 -4.05 -2.40 -17.94
CA PRO A 136 -4.30 -1.08 -18.52
C PRO A 136 -3.71 0.03 -17.65
N ALA A 137 -3.05 1.01 -18.25
CA ALA A 137 -2.51 2.17 -17.52
C ALA A 137 -3.56 2.86 -16.64
N SER A 138 -4.83 2.92 -17.08
CA SER A 138 -5.97 3.46 -16.32
C SER A 138 -6.24 2.73 -15.01
N SER A 139 -5.90 1.44 -14.96
CA SER A 139 -6.12 0.58 -13.81
C SER A 139 -5.01 0.72 -12.75
N GLN A 140 -3.92 1.41 -13.11
CA GLN A 140 -2.78 1.76 -12.26
C GLN A 140 -2.81 3.24 -11.84
N LEU A 141 -3.75 4.03 -12.37
CA LEU A 141 -3.95 5.41 -11.92
C LEU A 141 -4.59 5.39 -10.53
N PRO A 142 -4.07 6.15 -9.56
CA PRO A 142 -4.62 6.19 -8.21
C PRO A 142 -6.06 6.69 -8.26
N ALA A 143 -7.03 5.81 -8.04
CA ALA A 143 -8.44 6.18 -7.90
C ALA A 143 -8.70 6.56 -6.43
N ILE A 144 -9.18 7.77 -6.18
CA ILE A 144 -9.78 8.10 -4.88
C ILE A 144 -11.29 7.91 -5.02
N ALA A 145 -11.93 7.34 -4.00
CA ALA A 145 -13.35 6.95 -3.99
C ALA A 145 -14.25 7.86 -4.86
N GLY A 146 -14.74 7.32 -5.99
CA GLY A 146 -15.63 8.02 -6.93
C GLY A 146 -14.96 8.76 -8.09
N THR A 147 -13.62 8.83 -8.13
CA THR A 147 -12.85 9.39 -9.27
C THR A 147 -12.06 8.31 -9.98
N SER A 148 -12.44 8.01 -11.22
CA SER A 148 -11.63 7.23 -12.16
C SER A 148 -10.87 8.20 -13.06
N HIS A 149 -9.55 8.07 -13.14
CA HIS A 149 -8.74 8.87 -14.06
C HIS A 149 -8.67 8.17 -15.42
N SER A 150 -8.94 8.92 -16.49
CA SER A 150 -8.88 8.41 -17.87
C SER A 150 -7.50 8.59 -18.51
N SER A 151 -6.62 9.39 -17.89
CA SER A 151 -5.27 9.65 -18.39
C SER A 151 -4.29 9.97 -17.26
N CYS A 152 -2.99 9.78 -17.52
CA CYS A 152 -1.95 10.15 -16.55
C CYS A 152 -1.98 11.66 -16.22
N ALA A 153 -2.21 12.52 -17.21
CA ALA A 153 -2.35 13.97 -17.00
C ALA A 153 -3.49 14.32 -16.02
N SER A 154 -4.61 13.60 -16.10
CA SER A 154 -5.73 13.81 -15.17
C SER A 154 -5.41 13.36 -13.74
N ALA A 155 -4.61 12.30 -13.57
CA ALA A 155 -4.15 11.83 -12.27
C ALA A 155 -3.10 12.79 -11.65
N GLU A 156 -2.17 13.31 -12.47
CA GLU A 156 -1.20 14.32 -12.04
C GLU A 156 -1.90 15.61 -11.59
N ALA A 157 -2.80 16.15 -12.42
CA ALA A 157 -3.54 17.37 -12.09
C ALA A 157 -4.30 17.23 -10.78
N TYR A 158 -4.90 16.06 -10.54
CA TYR A 158 -5.58 15.77 -9.29
C TYR A 158 -4.61 15.72 -8.09
N ALA A 159 -3.45 15.07 -8.22
CA ALA A 159 -2.46 15.04 -7.15
C ALA A 159 -1.96 16.44 -6.79
N ARG A 160 -1.72 17.30 -7.79
CA ARG A 160 -1.38 18.72 -7.59
C ARG A 160 -2.50 19.48 -6.88
N GLN A 161 -3.76 19.25 -7.27
CA GLN A 161 -4.92 19.84 -6.60
C GLN A 161 -5.03 19.41 -5.13
N ALA A 162 -4.88 18.11 -4.85
CA ALA A 162 -4.93 17.58 -3.48
C ALA A 162 -3.80 18.13 -2.61
N HIS A 163 -2.58 18.22 -3.16
CA HIS A 163 -1.43 18.84 -2.49
C HIS A 163 -1.63 20.33 -2.21
N ALA A 164 -2.19 21.07 -3.16
CA ALA A 164 -2.54 22.49 -2.98
C ALA A 164 -3.59 22.66 -1.87
N ALA A 165 -4.65 21.84 -1.86
CA ALA A 165 -5.68 21.87 -0.83
C ALA A 165 -5.11 21.52 0.56
N TYR A 166 -4.22 20.53 0.63
CA TYR A 166 -3.50 20.19 1.85
C TYR A 166 -2.65 21.35 2.37
N SER A 167 -1.84 21.94 1.49
CA SER A 167 -0.97 23.08 1.81
C SER A 167 -1.78 24.32 2.22
N GLN A 168 -2.94 24.55 1.62
CA GLN A 168 -3.83 25.63 2.01
C GLN A 168 -4.41 25.39 3.43
N ARG A 169 -4.73 24.15 3.76
CA ARG A 169 -5.33 23.79 5.06
C ARG A 169 -4.32 23.81 6.20
N TYR A 170 -3.09 23.35 5.96
CA TYR A 170 -2.10 23.09 7.01
C TYR A 170 -0.87 24.01 6.97
N GLY A 171 -0.72 24.82 5.92
CA GLY A 171 0.40 25.75 5.73
C GLY A 171 1.30 25.36 4.56
N ALA A 172 1.90 26.36 3.90
CA ALA A 172 2.87 26.12 2.85
C ALA A 172 4.13 25.45 3.41
N GLY A 173 4.65 24.44 2.71
CA GLY A 173 5.89 23.74 3.10
C GLY A 173 5.73 22.57 4.07
N THR A 174 4.50 22.18 4.44
CA THR A 174 4.25 21.04 5.34
C THR A 174 4.63 19.68 4.74
N ALA A 175 4.54 19.54 3.41
CA ALA A 175 4.96 18.33 2.70
C ALA A 175 5.30 18.68 1.24
N PRO A 176 6.48 18.30 0.70
CA PRO A 176 6.78 18.44 -0.72
C PRO A 176 5.86 17.60 -1.60
N LEU A 177 5.72 18.01 -2.86
CA LEU A 177 5.14 17.19 -3.91
C LEU A 177 6.26 16.52 -4.70
N LEU A 178 6.17 15.20 -4.84
CA LEU A 178 7.17 14.36 -5.50
C LEU A 178 6.59 13.63 -6.71
N VAL A 179 7.48 13.24 -7.61
CA VAL A 179 7.20 12.36 -8.74
C VAL A 179 7.82 11.00 -8.47
N LEU A 180 6.99 9.95 -8.43
CA LEU A 180 7.42 8.55 -8.29
C LEU A 180 7.78 7.95 -9.66
N ARG A 181 9.03 7.50 -9.80
CA ARG A 181 9.62 6.89 -11.00
C ARG A 181 9.75 5.38 -10.78
N LEU A 182 8.73 4.61 -11.16
CA LEU A 182 8.70 3.15 -10.95
C LEU A 182 9.79 2.38 -11.72
N GLY A 183 10.39 2.97 -12.76
CA GLY A 183 11.53 2.41 -13.48
C GLY A 183 12.89 2.70 -12.83
N ASN A 184 12.95 3.45 -11.73
CA ASN A 184 14.21 3.82 -11.05
C ASN A 184 14.08 3.62 -9.54
N TRP A 185 14.31 2.40 -9.07
CA TRP A 185 14.19 2.05 -7.65
C TRP A 185 15.36 2.52 -6.77
N GLU A 186 16.50 2.88 -7.37
CA GLU A 186 17.62 3.48 -6.63
C GLU A 186 17.31 4.92 -6.22
N GLU A 187 16.60 5.66 -7.08
CA GLU A 187 16.12 7.02 -6.81
C GLU A 187 14.64 7.15 -7.21
N PRO A 188 13.71 6.55 -6.44
CA PRO A 188 12.32 6.43 -6.86
C PRO A 188 11.59 7.77 -6.87
N PHE A 189 12.05 8.79 -6.14
CA PHE A 189 11.39 10.08 -6.07
C PHE A 189 12.22 11.22 -6.67
N ALA A 190 11.56 12.12 -7.38
CA ALA A 190 12.09 13.42 -7.81
C ALA A 190 11.16 14.54 -7.33
N GLN A 191 11.64 15.79 -7.27
CA GLN A 191 10.75 16.94 -7.02
C GLN A 191 9.85 17.19 -8.23
N ALA A 192 8.58 17.55 -7.97
CA ALA A 192 7.52 17.75 -8.97
C ALA A 192 7.31 19.19 -9.44
#